data_AF-A0A9P1DR71-F1
#
_entry.id   AF-A0A9P1DR71-F1
#
_cell.length_a   1.000
_cell.length_b   1.000
_cell.length_c   1.000
_cell.angle_alpha   90.00
_cell.angle_beta   90.00
_cell.angle_gamma   90.00
#
_symmetry.space_group_name_H-M   'P 1'
#
loop_
_entity.id
_entity.type
_entity.pdbx_description
1 polymer ?
#
loop_
_entity_poly.entity_id
_entity_poly.type
_entity_poly.pdbx_seq_one_letter_code
_entity_poly.pdbx_strand_id
1 'polypeptide(L)'
;MWVLLNSQSSSWNVVERLIFPAPKVSYTIHSFPRELILIPRQDGAKVPCLFLPFQHARFLFIYFHANAEDLGLSYGFCKMLRDLFQVHVLAVEYPGYGICPGSCDEAGIMANAHAAFHFATETLKWPKDGIKLFGRSLGTGPTVQLAAKAEVAGVILISPFTSIRELFRGQIGQMADFLENRFPNLELTPKIRSPTLIIHGLQDSLVSPEHGRRIYASIGCKRMIVTPHNMSHNTSLLKDAATFILPMTHFFSLPDYSFEELSLPSWVFPAGDADLQSSKQRYDLEWFPPMCTHSCIQPRNKEEAMVEPISRLKACHGPPEDAEAEVRVFSLPAETGSSAASPTDTDHDWTDASGISAVPTDLRTAPAQAALDAPVQVVTHCLPSESRGNFKTEL
;
A
#
# COMPACT_ATOMS: atom_id res chain seq x y z
N MET A 1 -31.79 30.62 26.06
CA MET A 1 -31.87 29.17 25.79
C MET A 1 -31.07 28.78 24.53
N TRP A 2 -29.91 29.43 24.29
CA TRP A 2 -29.04 29.19 23.11
C TRP A 2 -27.55 29.07 23.50
N VAL A 3 -27.24 29.03 24.80
CA VAL A 3 -25.87 28.94 25.35
C VAL A 3 -25.62 27.59 26.06
N LEU A 4 -26.62 26.71 26.12
CA LEU A 4 -26.54 25.41 26.80
C LEU A 4 -26.54 24.19 25.85
N LEU A 5 -26.33 24.39 24.55
CA LEU A 5 -26.15 23.31 23.57
C LEU A 5 -24.70 23.12 23.10
N ASN A 6 -23.73 23.84 23.69
CA ASN A 6 -22.31 23.76 23.32
C ASN A 6 -21.42 23.02 24.35
N SER A 7 -21.98 22.33 25.35
CA SER A 7 -21.16 21.52 26.25
C SER A 7 -20.81 20.13 25.68
N GLN A 8 -21.25 19.79 24.47
CA GLN A 8 -20.79 18.61 23.72
C GLN A 8 -19.51 18.86 22.90
N SER A 9 -18.74 19.92 23.11
CA SER A 9 -17.50 20.12 22.33
C SER A 9 -16.23 19.65 23.04
N SER A 10 -16.21 19.54 24.37
CA SER A 10 -14.97 19.29 25.12
C SER A 10 -14.58 17.81 25.17
N SER A 11 -15.54 16.91 25.42
CA SER A 11 -15.27 15.46 25.47
C SER A 11 -14.96 14.86 24.10
N TRP A 12 -15.67 15.31 23.06
CA TRP A 12 -15.49 14.86 21.69
C TRP A 12 -14.11 15.26 21.16
N ASN A 13 -13.66 16.49 21.43
CA ASN A 13 -12.31 16.92 21.06
C ASN A 13 -11.19 16.08 21.73
N VAL A 14 -11.42 15.50 22.91
CA VAL A 14 -10.43 14.62 23.57
C VAL A 14 -10.42 13.24 22.94
N VAL A 15 -11.60 12.66 22.69
CA VAL A 15 -11.71 11.34 22.05
C VAL A 15 -11.14 11.38 20.64
N GLU A 16 -11.45 12.41 19.86
CA GLU A 16 -10.91 12.59 18.50
C GLU A 16 -9.39 12.72 18.50
N ARG A 17 -8.81 13.47 19.45
CA ARG A 17 -7.34 13.56 19.59
C ARG A 17 -6.68 12.25 20.01
N LEU A 18 -7.43 11.37 20.67
CA LEU A 18 -6.96 10.05 21.10
C LEU A 18 -7.02 9.05 19.93
N ILE A 19 -8.08 9.14 19.12
CA ILE A 19 -8.25 8.31 17.91
C ILE A 19 -7.32 8.78 16.79
N PHE A 20 -7.14 10.10 16.65
CA PHE A 20 -6.38 10.76 15.58
C PHE A 20 -5.25 11.64 16.14
N PRO A 21 -4.19 11.07 16.74
CA PRO A 21 -3.06 11.80 17.26
C PRO A 21 -2.16 12.30 16.13
N ALA A 22 -2.55 13.42 15.49
CA ALA A 22 -1.76 14.05 14.45
C ALA A 22 -0.31 14.31 14.94
N PRO A 23 0.72 13.99 14.13
CA PRO A 23 2.10 14.28 14.50
C PRO A 23 2.34 15.79 14.54
N LYS A 24 3.50 16.20 15.07
CA LYS A 24 3.97 17.57 14.82
C LYS A 24 4.12 17.76 13.31
N VAL A 25 3.58 18.89 12.83
CA VAL A 25 3.66 19.30 11.43
C VAL A 25 5.10 19.22 10.94
N SER A 26 5.33 18.41 9.91
CA SER A 26 6.67 18.11 9.38
C SER A 26 7.02 18.92 8.13
N TYR A 27 6.05 19.60 7.53
CA TYR A 27 6.20 20.34 6.28
C TYR A 27 5.40 21.64 6.27
N THR A 28 5.72 22.52 5.32
CA THR A 28 5.06 23.81 5.09
C THR A 28 4.46 23.84 3.69
N ILE A 29 3.68 24.88 3.41
CA ILE A 29 3.11 25.13 2.07
C ILE A 29 4.17 25.25 0.96
N HIS A 30 5.45 25.49 1.31
CA HIS A 30 6.55 25.63 0.35
C HIS A 30 7.54 24.44 0.38
N SER A 31 7.26 23.40 1.17
CA SER A 31 8.21 22.29 1.34
C SER A 31 8.36 21.40 0.12
N PHE A 32 7.35 21.31 -0.74
CA PHE A 32 7.34 20.46 -1.92
C PHE A 32 6.93 21.26 -3.17
N PRO A 33 7.81 22.13 -3.68
CA PRO A 33 7.48 22.98 -4.81
C PRO A 33 7.14 22.12 -6.04
N ARG A 34 6.06 22.48 -6.73
CA ARG A 34 5.48 21.74 -7.89
C ARG A 34 4.90 20.35 -7.58
N GLU A 35 4.99 19.86 -6.36
CA GLU A 35 4.45 18.56 -5.95
C GLU A 35 3.30 18.71 -4.95
N LEU A 36 3.35 19.73 -4.07
CA LEU A 36 2.24 20.08 -3.21
C LEU A 36 1.16 20.82 -4.02
N ILE A 37 -0.06 20.28 -3.97
CA ILE A 37 -1.24 20.86 -4.59
C ILE A 37 -2.35 21.07 -3.56
N LEU A 38 -3.23 22.02 -3.83
CA LEU A 38 -4.38 22.38 -3.01
C LEU A 38 -5.66 22.13 -3.82
N ILE A 39 -6.36 21.05 -3.49
CA ILE A 39 -7.59 20.66 -4.17
C ILE A 39 -8.80 21.30 -3.49
N PRO A 40 -9.75 21.92 -4.23
CA PRO A 40 -10.95 22.47 -3.64
C PRO A 40 -11.87 21.35 -3.12
N ARG A 41 -12.38 21.54 -1.91
CA ARG A 41 -13.46 20.77 -1.33
C ARG A 41 -14.79 21.47 -1.59
N GLN A 42 -15.89 20.72 -1.56
CA GLN A 42 -17.23 21.25 -1.87
C GLN A 42 -17.67 22.40 -0.94
N ASP A 43 -17.17 22.43 0.29
CA ASP A 43 -17.44 23.47 1.28
C ASP A 43 -16.50 24.68 1.18
N GLY A 44 -15.67 24.74 0.14
CA GLY A 44 -14.72 25.83 -0.10
C GLY A 44 -13.38 25.69 0.64
N ALA A 45 -13.22 24.67 1.50
CA ALA A 45 -11.92 24.35 2.08
C ALA A 45 -10.95 23.86 0.98
N LYS A 46 -9.65 23.92 1.26
CA LYS A 46 -8.61 23.37 0.39
C LYS A 46 -7.96 22.17 1.05
N VAL A 47 -7.83 21.09 0.30
CA VAL A 47 -7.21 19.84 0.72
C VAL A 47 -5.76 19.84 0.23
N PRO A 48 -4.76 19.87 1.12
CA PRO A 48 -3.38 19.64 0.75
C PRO A 48 -3.22 18.20 0.26
N CYS A 49 -2.58 18.05 -0.90
CA CYS A 49 -2.20 16.76 -1.45
C CYS A 49 -0.78 16.83 -2.02
N LEU A 50 -0.05 15.72 -1.95
CA LEU A 50 1.17 15.56 -2.76
C LEU A 50 0.82 14.83 -4.05
N PHE A 51 1.19 15.42 -5.17
CA PHE A 51 1.06 14.81 -6.48
C PHE A 51 2.44 14.54 -7.08
N LEU A 52 2.80 13.27 -7.19
CA LEU A 52 4.08 12.79 -7.70
C LEU A 52 3.87 12.11 -9.06
N PRO A 53 4.04 12.81 -10.19
CA PRO A 53 3.81 12.23 -11.51
C PRO A 53 4.95 11.32 -11.95
N PHE A 54 4.65 10.23 -12.66
CA PHE A 54 5.62 9.42 -13.38
C PHE A 54 5.34 9.49 -14.88
N GLN A 55 6.37 9.71 -15.70
CA GLN A 55 6.17 9.91 -17.14
C GLN A 55 5.59 8.63 -17.77
N HIS A 56 4.53 8.79 -18.57
CA HIS A 56 3.83 7.72 -19.27
C HIS A 56 3.22 6.63 -18.38
N ALA A 57 3.06 6.85 -17.08
CA ALA A 57 2.40 5.85 -16.23
C ALA A 57 0.88 5.82 -16.49
N ARG A 58 0.31 4.62 -16.66
CA ARG A 58 -1.15 4.48 -16.79
C ARG A 58 -1.86 4.69 -15.47
N PHE A 59 -1.28 4.21 -14.38
CA PHE A 59 -1.98 4.11 -13.10
C PHE A 59 -1.71 5.31 -12.18
N LEU A 60 -2.79 5.75 -11.53
CA LEU A 60 -2.77 6.71 -10.42
C LEU A 60 -3.09 6.01 -9.11
N PHE A 61 -2.20 6.10 -8.15
CA PHE A 61 -2.44 5.67 -6.78
C PHE A 61 -2.97 6.85 -5.98
N ILE A 62 -4.17 6.73 -5.43
CA ILE A 62 -4.65 7.67 -4.41
C ILE A 62 -4.29 7.08 -3.04
N TYR A 63 -3.33 7.71 -2.37
CA TYR A 63 -2.76 7.22 -1.12
C TYR A 63 -3.35 7.92 0.10
N PHE A 64 -3.81 7.11 1.05
CA PHE A 64 -4.30 7.50 2.36
C PHE A 64 -3.34 6.97 3.43
N HIS A 65 -2.69 7.91 4.12
CA HIS A 65 -1.59 7.64 5.02
C HIS A 65 -2.03 7.07 6.38
N ALA A 66 -1.08 6.59 7.19
CA ALA A 66 -1.33 6.07 8.52
C ALA A 66 -1.62 7.19 9.54
N ASN A 67 -2.09 6.80 10.73
CA ASN A 67 -2.57 7.72 11.78
C ASN A 67 -1.48 8.62 12.40
N ALA A 68 -0.21 8.23 12.36
CA ALA A 68 0.89 8.93 13.05
C ALA A 68 1.87 9.61 12.08
N GLU A 69 1.45 9.81 10.84
CA GLU A 69 2.22 10.47 9.79
C GLU A 69 1.39 11.59 9.17
N ASP A 70 2.06 12.61 8.64
CA ASP A 70 1.47 13.62 7.74
C ASP A 70 2.07 13.42 6.33
N LEU A 71 1.70 14.27 5.38
CA LEU A 71 2.24 14.17 4.01
C LEU A 71 3.76 14.29 3.95
N GLY A 72 4.38 15.11 4.80
CA GLY A 72 5.83 15.28 4.81
C GLY A 72 6.57 14.03 5.27
N LEU A 73 6.08 13.36 6.33
CA LEU A 73 6.61 12.08 6.78
C LEU A 73 6.34 10.95 5.77
N SER A 74 5.22 11.02 5.06
CA SER A 74 4.83 10.03 4.04
C SER A 74 5.56 10.20 2.70
N TYR A 75 6.18 11.36 2.45
CA TYR A 75 6.77 11.73 1.16
C TYR A 75 7.76 10.68 0.63
N GLY A 76 8.70 10.24 1.48
CA GLY A 76 9.70 9.24 1.09
C GLY A 76 9.06 7.94 0.63
N PHE A 77 8.02 7.46 1.33
CA PHE A 77 7.28 6.27 0.94
C PHE A 77 6.53 6.47 -0.38
N CYS A 78 5.83 7.59 -0.56
CA CYS A 78 5.12 7.93 -1.80
C CYS A 78 6.07 8.00 -3.01
N LYS A 79 7.26 8.59 -2.84
CA LYS A 79 8.27 8.65 -3.90
C LYS A 79 8.78 7.25 -4.27
N MET A 80 9.02 6.39 -3.28
CA MET A 80 9.39 5.00 -3.54
C MET A 80 8.27 4.22 -4.25
N LEU A 81 7.00 4.43 -3.89
CA LEU A 81 5.87 3.83 -4.62
C LEU A 81 5.85 4.27 -6.09
N ARG A 82 6.00 5.58 -6.32
CA ARG A 82 6.06 6.18 -7.66
C ARG A 82 7.17 5.54 -8.50
N ASP A 83 8.39 5.45 -7.95
CA ASP A 83 9.57 4.99 -8.68
C ASP A 83 9.55 3.47 -8.92
N LEU A 84 9.21 2.67 -7.89
CA LEU A 84 9.24 1.21 -7.97
C LEU A 84 8.15 0.65 -8.89
N PHE A 85 6.95 1.22 -8.83
CA PHE A 85 5.81 0.72 -9.62
C PHE A 85 5.56 1.53 -10.89
N GLN A 86 6.31 2.62 -11.09
CA GLN A 86 6.16 3.53 -12.24
C GLN A 86 4.71 4.00 -12.36
N VAL A 87 4.22 4.64 -11.29
CA VAL A 87 2.84 5.11 -11.14
C VAL A 87 2.82 6.58 -10.75
N HIS A 88 1.71 7.26 -11.08
CA HIS A 88 1.41 8.54 -10.44
C HIS A 88 0.96 8.29 -8.99
N VAL A 89 1.29 9.18 -8.07
CA VAL A 89 0.81 9.13 -6.69
C VAL A 89 0.14 10.45 -6.32
N LEU A 90 -1.10 10.37 -5.83
CA LEU A 90 -1.83 11.46 -5.19
C LEU A 90 -2.04 11.10 -3.71
N ALA A 91 -1.18 11.59 -2.83
CA ALA A 91 -1.32 11.40 -1.39
C ALA A 91 -2.17 12.52 -0.78
N VAL A 92 -3.11 12.17 0.09
CA VAL A 92 -4.15 13.07 0.60
C VAL A 92 -3.96 13.33 2.09
N GLU A 93 -3.93 14.60 2.50
CA GLU A 93 -3.81 15.00 3.91
C GLU A 93 -5.17 14.93 4.64
N TYR A 94 -5.12 14.58 5.94
CA TYR A 94 -6.31 14.61 6.81
C TYR A 94 -6.51 15.98 7.48
N PRO A 95 -7.76 16.38 7.77
CA PRO A 95 -8.01 17.61 8.53
C PRO A 95 -7.28 17.59 9.88
N GLY A 96 -6.59 18.69 10.22
CA GLY A 96 -5.79 18.79 11.44
C GLY A 96 -4.43 18.11 11.38
N TYR A 97 -4.06 17.49 10.26
CA TYR A 97 -2.72 16.95 10.01
C TYR A 97 -1.94 17.87 9.08
N GLY A 98 -0.61 17.89 9.26
CA GLY A 98 0.28 18.70 8.43
C GLY A 98 -0.17 20.16 8.39
N ILE A 99 -0.33 20.70 7.19
CA ILE A 99 -0.85 22.06 6.97
C ILE A 99 -2.38 22.10 6.75
N CYS A 100 -3.08 20.97 6.80
CA CYS A 100 -4.51 20.92 6.56
C CYS A 100 -5.29 21.48 7.76
N PRO A 101 -6.09 22.54 7.60
CA PRO A 101 -6.83 23.13 8.71
C PRO A 101 -7.95 22.20 9.20
N GLY A 102 -8.44 22.48 10.42
CA GLY A 102 -9.59 21.80 11.02
C GLY A 102 -9.21 20.78 12.10
N SER A 103 -10.22 20.08 12.61
CA SER A 103 -10.07 18.93 13.51
C SER A 103 -10.27 17.63 12.73
N CYS A 104 -9.50 16.60 13.06
CA CYS A 104 -9.63 15.30 12.42
C CYS A 104 -10.85 14.56 12.97
N ASP A 105 -11.77 14.18 12.09
CA ASP A 105 -12.86 13.27 12.35
C ASP A 105 -13.14 12.43 11.07
N GLU A 106 -13.99 11.40 11.18
CA GLU A 106 -14.30 10.53 10.04
C GLU A 106 -14.93 11.32 8.87
N ALA A 107 -15.85 12.23 9.17
CA ALA A 107 -16.56 12.99 8.15
C ALA A 107 -15.61 13.89 7.34
N GLY A 108 -14.67 14.55 8.01
CA GLY A 108 -13.64 15.39 7.41
C GLY A 108 -12.61 14.59 6.61
N ILE A 109 -12.16 13.44 7.12
CA ILE A 109 -11.30 12.51 6.36
C ILE A 109 -12.02 12.10 5.07
N MET A 110 -13.29 11.69 5.18
CA MET A 110 -14.08 11.28 4.01
C MET A 110 -14.34 12.44 3.04
N ALA A 111 -14.55 13.66 3.52
CA ALA A 111 -14.71 14.83 2.68
C ALA A 111 -13.43 15.13 1.88
N ASN A 112 -12.25 15.02 2.50
CA ASN A 112 -10.96 15.15 1.81
C ASN A 112 -10.73 14.02 0.79
N ALA A 113 -11.05 12.78 1.17
CA ALA A 113 -10.95 11.62 0.28
C ALA A 113 -11.86 11.74 -0.95
N HIS A 114 -13.11 12.20 -0.76
CA HIS A 114 -14.04 12.47 -1.84
C HIS A 114 -13.56 13.61 -2.75
N ALA A 115 -12.99 14.68 -2.19
CA ALA A 115 -12.42 15.78 -2.98
C ALA A 115 -11.24 15.30 -3.86
N ALA A 116 -10.35 14.48 -3.31
CA ALA A 116 -9.23 13.91 -4.06
C ALA A 116 -9.70 12.97 -5.18
N PHE A 117 -10.66 12.09 -4.89
CA PHE A 117 -11.23 11.18 -5.90
C PHE A 117 -11.95 11.96 -7.02
N HIS A 118 -12.77 12.95 -6.66
CA HIS A 118 -13.45 13.82 -7.62
C HIS A 118 -12.46 14.64 -8.44
N PHE A 119 -11.39 15.16 -7.84
CA PHE A 119 -10.33 15.83 -8.58
C PHE A 119 -9.69 14.91 -9.62
N ALA A 120 -9.37 13.67 -9.25
CA ALA A 120 -8.83 12.69 -10.20
C ALA A 120 -9.81 12.39 -11.34
N THR A 121 -11.08 12.09 -11.05
CA THR A 121 -12.04 11.66 -12.09
C THR A 121 -12.67 12.81 -12.88
N GLU A 122 -12.93 13.94 -12.23
CA GLU A 122 -13.68 15.06 -12.84
C GLU A 122 -12.80 16.20 -13.30
N THR A 123 -11.68 16.48 -12.62
CA THR A 123 -10.77 17.56 -13.02
C THR A 123 -9.68 17.03 -13.95
N LEU A 124 -8.99 15.96 -13.54
CA LEU A 124 -7.93 15.34 -14.36
C LEU A 124 -8.48 14.39 -15.42
N LYS A 125 -9.77 14.06 -15.35
CA LYS A 125 -10.43 13.09 -16.25
C LYS A 125 -9.74 11.72 -16.27
N TRP A 126 -9.12 11.33 -15.15
CA TRP A 126 -8.49 10.02 -15.02
C TRP A 126 -9.55 8.92 -15.10
N PRO A 127 -9.39 7.92 -15.97
CA PRO A 127 -10.37 6.86 -16.07
C PRO A 127 -10.31 5.98 -14.82
N LYS A 128 -11.47 5.52 -14.31
CA LYS A 128 -11.54 4.79 -13.04
C LYS A 128 -10.78 3.45 -13.06
N ASP A 129 -10.70 2.80 -14.22
CA ASP A 129 -9.87 1.61 -14.48
C ASP A 129 -8.35 1.92 -14.60
N GLY A 130 -7.97 3.19 -14.44
CA GLY A 130 -6.62 3.68 -14.23
C GLY A 130 -6.32 4.11 -12.78
N ILE A 131 -7.31 4.09 -11.87
CA ILE A 131 -7.14 4.51 -10.46
C ILE A 131 -6.98 3.30 -9.56
N LYS A 132 -6.03 3.34 -8.63
CA LYS A 132 -5.89 2.38 -7.54
C LYS A 132 -5.97 3.11 -6.21
N LEU A 133 -6.82 2.64 -5.30
CA LEU A 133 -6.95 3.23 -3.96
C LEU A 133 -6.00 2.49 -3.00
N PHE A 134 -5.17 3.22 -2.27
CA PHE A 134 -4.16 2.66 -1.38
C PHE A 134 -4.34 3.24 0.02
N GLY A 135 -4.58 2.39 1.01
CA GLY A 135 -4.65 2.78 2.41
C GLY A 135 -3.70 1.98 3.31
N ARG A 136 -3.04 2.67 4.25
CA ARG A 136 -2.28 2.03 5.32
C ARG A 136 -2.89 2.32 6.69
N SER A 137 -3.11 1.28 7.49
CA SER A 137 -3.66 1.39 8.85
C SER A 137 -4.94 2.24 8.84
N LEU A 138 -4.95 3.42 9.48
CA LEU A 138 -6.08 4.36 9.42
C LEU A 138 -6.58 4.63 7.98
N GLY A 139 -5.67 4.83 7.03
CA GLY A 139 -6.01 5.10 5.63
C GLY A 139 -6.79 3.99 4.93
N THR A 140 -6.86 2.79 5.51
CA THR A 140 -7.73 1.71 5.01
C THR A 140 -9.22 2.06 5.14
N GLY A 141 -9.58 2.91 6.11
CA GLY A 141 -10.92 3.45 6.28
C GLY A 141 -11.45 4.17 5.03
N PRO A 142 -10.91 5.36 4.67
CA PRO A 142 -11.36 6.07 3.48
C PRO A 142 -11.18 5.26 2.19
N THR A 143 -10.15 4.42 2.12
CA THR A 143 -9.94 3.51 0.98
C THR A 143 -11.13 2.57 0.76
N VAL A 144 -11.55 1.85 1.81
CA VAL A 144 -12.69 0.91 1.75
C VAL A 144 -13.99 1.65 1.48
N GLN A 145 -14.22 2.80 2.12
CA GLN A 145 -15.45 3.57 1.91
C GLN A 145 -15.60 4.07 0.47
N LEU A 146 -14.51 4.53 -0.15
CA LEU A 146 -14.51 4.91 -1.57
C LEU A 146 -14.71 3.70 -2.47
N ALA A 147 -13.96 2.62 -2.24
CA ALA A 147 -14.04 1.39 -3.04
C ALA A 147 -15.41 0.69 -2.98
N ALA A 148 -16.16 0.87 -1.89
CA ALA A 148 -17.53 0.37 -1.77
C ALA A 148 -18.54 1.14 -2.64
N LYS A 149 -18.18 2.33 -3.13
CA LYS A 149 -19.05 3.22 -3.94
C LYS A 149 -18.57 3.35 -5.38
N ALA A 150 -17.30 3.10 -5.65
CA ALA A 150 -16.69 3.24 -6.97
C ALA A 150 -15.86 2.01 -7.32
N GLU A 151 -16.13 1.44 -8.50
CA GLU A 151 -15.29 0.43 -9.11
C GLU A 151 -14.06 1.11 -9.72
N VAL A 152 -12.88 0.61 -9.35
CA VAL A 152 -11.56 1.17 -9.69
C VAL A 152 -10.63 0.03 -10.11
N ALA A 153 -9.47 0.36 -10.68
CA ALA A 153 -8.48 -0.62 -11.15
C ALA A 153 -7.93 -1.53 -10.04
N GLY A 154 -8.01 -1.11 -8.78
CA GLY A 154 -7.58 -1.93 -7.66
C GLY A 154 -7.67 -1.23 -6.31
N VAL A 155 -7.64 -2.03 -5.24
CA VAL A 155 -7.66 -1.60 -3.85
C VAL A 155 -6.49 -2.26 -3.11
N ILE A 156 -5.69 -1.47 -2.40
CA ILE A 156 -4.54 -1.92 -1.63
C ILE A 156 -4.75 -1.54 -0.17
N LEU A 157 -4.75 -2.54 0.71
CA LEU A 157 -4.99 -2.38 2.15
C LEU A 157 -3.79 -2.94 2.92
N ILE A 158 -3.09 -2.06 3.63
CA ILE A 158 -1.97 -2.45 4.51
C ILE A 158 -2.42 -2.39 5.97
N SER A 159 -2.29 -3.50 6.69
CA SER A 159 -2.76 -3.67 8.09
C SER A 159 -4.17 -3.10 8.33
N PRO A 160 -5.18 -3.53 7.56
CA PRO A 160 -6.53 -2.99 7.70
C PRO A 160 -7.19 -3.44 9.01
N PHE A 161 -8.07 -2.57 9.52
CA PHE A 161 -8.90 -2.82 10.69
C PHE A 161 -10.37 -2.94 10.28
N THR A 162 -11.18 -3.71 11.03
CA THR A 162 -12.60 -3.96 10.70
C THR A 162 -13.50 -2.78 11.03
N SER A 163 -13.23 -2.10 12.15
CA SER A 163 -13.73 -0.76 12.48
C SER A 163 -12.88 -0.19 13.63
N ILE A 164 -12.94 1.12 13.85
CA ILE A 164 -12.22 1.77 14.96
C ILE A 164 -12.70 1.20 16.30
N ARG A 165 -14.00 0.96 16.45
CA ARG A 165 -14.56 0.31 17.65
C ARG A 165 -13.94 -1.06 17.89
N GLU A 166 -13.91 -1.93 16.87
CA GLU A 166 -13.34 -3.27 17.00
C GLU A 166 -11.83 -3.24 17.29
N LEU A 167 -11.11 -2.27 16.69
CA LEU A 167 -9.69 -2.06 16.94
C LEU A 167 -9.42 -1.77 18.42
N PHE A 168 -10.17 -0.82 19.00
CA PHE A 168 -10.02 -0.48 20.41
C PHE A 168 -10.60 -1.54 21.35
N ARG A 169 -11.57 -2.36 20.93
CA ARG A 169 -12.09 -3.46 21.76
C ARG A 169 -10.99 -4.44 22.18
N GLY A 170 -9.99 -4.67 21.33
CA GLY A 170 -8.82 -5.50 21.68
C GLY A 170 -7.94 -4.89 22.78
N GLN A 171 -8.00 -3.57 22.98
CA GLN A 171 -7.16 -2.83 23.94
C GLN A 171 -7.89 -2.50 25.24
N ILE A 172 -9.15 -2.04 25.14
CA ILE A 172 -9.95 -1.53 26.27
C ILE A 172 -11.20 -2.39 26.56
N GLY A 173 -11.34 -3.54 25.91
CA GLY A 173 -12.44 -4.49 26.14
C GLY A 173 -13.82 -3.87 25.88
N GLN A 174 -14.78 -4.16 26.75
CA GLN A 174 -16.18 -3.69 26.64
C GLN A 174 -16.29 -2.15 26.69
N MET A 175 -15.28 -1.43 27.19
CA MET A 175 -15.30 0.04 27.16
C MET A 175 -15.31 0.60 25.73
N ALA A 176 -14.89 -0.18 24.73
CA ALA A 176 -14.97 0.23 23.34
C ALA A 176 -16.41 0.40 22.83
N ASP A 177 -17.42 -0.17 23.49
CA ASP A 177 -18.81 -0.02 23.07
C ASP A 177 -19.33 1.42 23.22
N PHE A 178 -18.65 2.24 24.03
CA PHE A 178 -18.89 3.69 24.13
C PHE A 178 -18.25 4.50 23.00
N LEU A 179 -17.39 3.89 22.18
CA LEU A 179 -16.82 4.52 21.00
C LEU A 179 -17.80 4.42 19.82
N GLU A 180 -17.87 5.50 19.04
CA GLU A 180 -18.60 5.50 17.77
C GLU A 180 -17.97 4.47 16.80
N ASN A 181 -18.82 3.76 16.04
CA ASN A 181 -18.36 2.74 15.10
C ASN A 181 -17.80 3.38 13.83
N ARG A 182 -16.60 3.94 13.93
CA ARG A 182 -15.97 4.67 12.84
C ARG A 182 -15.31 3.75 11.84
N PHE A 183 -15.41 4.12 10.56
CA PHE A 183 -14.93 3.34 9.42
C PHE A 183 -15.31 1.85 9.51
N PRO A 184 -16.61 1.49 9.36
CA PRO A 184 -17.09 0.11 9.43
C PRO A 184 -16.67 -0.72 8.21
N ASN A 185 -15.36 -0.90 8.03
CA ASN A 185 -14.75 -1.52 6.87
C ASN A 185 -15.27 -2.94 6.61
N LEU A 186 -15.48 -3.74 7.66
CA LEU A 186 -16.02 -5.10 7.50
C LEU A 186 -17.43 -5.12 6.91
N GLU A 187 -18.26 -4.12 7.23
CA GLU A 187 -19.62 -4.00 6.69
C GLU A 187 -19.63 -3.50 5.24
N LEU A 188 -18.60 -2.75 4.85
CA LEU A 188 -18.50 -2.12 3.53
C LEU A 188 -17.75 -2.97 2.51
N THR A 189 -16.79 -3.79 2.95
CA THR A 189 -15.95 -4.65 2.10
C THR A 189 -16.72 -5.62 1.18
N PRO A 190 -17.88 -6.20 1.55
CA PRO A 190 -18.70 -6.98 0.61
C PRO A 190 -19.19 -6.22 -0.63
N LYS A 191 -19.22 -4.87 -0.57
CA LYS A 191 -19.66 -4.01 -1.67
C LYS A 191 -18.55 -3.71 -2.67
N ILE A 192 -17.29 -4.02 -2.34
CA ILE A 192 -16.15 -3.76 -3.23
C ILE A 192 -16.19 -4.73 -4.41
N ARG A 193 -16.17 -4.17 -5.63
CA ARG A 193 -16.09 -4.92 -6.89
C ARG A 193 -14.68 -4.94 -7.50
N SER A 194 -13.82 -4.03 -7.06
CA SER A 194 -12.44 -3.85 -7.54
C SER A 194 -11.50 -4.95 -7.01
N PRO A 195 -10.51 -5.42 -7.80
CA PRO A 195 -9.48 -6.33 -7.32
C PRO A 195 -8.79 -5.81 -6.07
N THR A 196 -8.75 -6.60 -5.00
CA THR A 196 -8.28 -6.14 -3.68
C THR A 196 -7.09 -6.94 -3.16
N LEU A 197 -6.00 -6.25 -2.84
CA LEU A 197 -4.82 -6.81 -2.18
C LEU A 197 -4.79 -6.36 -0.72
N ILE A 198 -4.64 -7.32 0.19
CA ILE A 198 -4.43 -7.09 1.61
C ILE A 198 -3.03 -7.58 2.01
N ILE A 199 -2.30 -6.77 2.76
CA ILE A 199 -1.03 -7.17 3.36
C ILE A 199 -1.13 -6.93 4.86
N HIS A 200 -0.98 -7.98 5.65
CA HIS A 200 -1.16 -7.92 7.11
C HIS A 200 -0.14 -8.81 7.81
N GLY A 201 0.81 -8.18 8.50
CA GLY A 201 1.86 -8.90 9.21
C GLY A 201 1.36 -9.69 10.42
N LEU A 202 1.87 -10.91 10.61
CA LEU A 202 1.44 -11.78 11.72
C LEU A 202 1.94 -11.33 13.10
N GLN A 203 2.93 -10.42 13.14
CA GLN A 203 3.44 -9.79 14.35
C GLN A 203 2.85 -8.38 14.56
N ASP A 204 1.77 -8.05 13.87
CA ASP A 204 1.06 -6.79 14.09
C ASP A 204 0.28 -6.83 15.42
N SER A 205 0.87 -6.20 16.44
CA SER A 205 0.27 -6.07 17.78
C SER A 205 -0.64 -4.85 17.93
N LEU A 206 -0.63 -3.93 16.96
CA LEU A 206 -1.49 -2.74 16.98
C LEU A 206 -2.85 -3.04 16.35
N VAL A 207 -2.83 -3.70 15.18
CA VAL A 207 -4.02 -4.20 14.50
C VAL A 207 -3.86 -5.70 14.34
N SER A 208 -4.60 -6.48 15.12
CA SER A 208 -4.52 -7.95 15.05
C SER A 208 -4.70 -8.46 13.61
N PRO A 209 -3.91 -9.47 13.16
CA PRO A 209 -4.05 -10.09 11.84
C PRO A 209 -5.47 -10.61 11.54
N GLU A 210 -6.25 -10.88 12.57
CA GLU A 210 -7.63 -11.32 12.44
C GLU A 210 -8.51 -10.28 11.73
N HIS A 211 -8.23 -8.98 11.88
CA HIS A 211 -8.95 -7.96 11.12
C HIS A 211 -8.75 -8.11 9.61
N GLY A 212 -7.50 -8.32 9.18
CA GLY A 212 -7.16 -8.57 7.77
C GLY A 212 -7.79 -9.86 7.25
N ARG A 213 -7.80 -10.94 8.03
CA ARG A 213 -8.45 -12.21 7.66
C ARG A 213 -9.96 -12.06 7.48
N ARG A 214 -10.64 -11.36 8.39
CA ARG A 214 -12.09 -11.10 8.32
C ARG A 214 -12.45 -10.24 7.11
N ILE A 215 -11.67 -9.20 6.84
CA ILE A 215 -11.85 -8.34 5.65
C ILE A 215 -11.57 -9.13 4.36
N TYR A 216 -10.53 -9.96 4.34
CA TYR A 216 -10.27 -10.83 3.19
C TYR A 216 -11.46 -11.77 2.91
N ALA A 217 -11.98 -12.42 3.95
CA ALA A 217 -13.10 -13.36 3.83
C ALA A 217 -14.38 -12.70 3.31
N SER A 218 -14.63 -11.43 3.61
CA SER A 218 -15.84 -10.70 3.21
C SER A 218 -15.82 -10.17 1.76
N ILE A 219 -14.66 -10.10 1.10
CA ILE A 219 -14.54 -9.54 -0.26
C ILE A 219 -15.07 -10.52 -1.31
N GLY A 220 -16.12 -10.15 -2.06
CA GLY A 220 -16.75 -11.04 -3.04
C GLY A 220 -16.11 -11.09 -4.44
N CYS A 221 -14.99 -10.40 -4.68
CA CYS A 221 -14.34 -10.27 -5.99
C CYS A 221 -12.88 -10.77 -5.96
N LYS A 222 -12.11 -10.57 -7.04
CA LYS A 222 -10.69 -10.96 -7.12
C LYS A 222 -9.94 -10.39 -5.91
N ARG A 223 -9.38 -11.27 -5.08
CA ARG A 223 -8.72 -10.90 -3.82
C ARG A 223 -7.44 -11.68 -3.59
N MET A 224 -6.48 -11.04 -2.94
CA MET A 224 -5.25 -11.68 -2.47
C MET A 224 -4.91 -11.16 -1.07
N ILE A 225 -4.41 -12.04 -0.21
CA ILE A 225 -3.85 -11.66 1.09
C ILE A 225 -2.43 -12.19 1.22
N VAL A 226 -1.54 -11.35 1.73
CA VAL A 226 -0.16 -11.69 2.09
C VAL A 226 0.00 -11.49 3.59
N THR A 227 0.44 -12.54 4.30
CA THR A 227 0.62 -12.48 5.76
C THR A 227 2.05 -12.82 6.17
N PRO A 228 3.00 -11.86 6.10
CA PRO A 228 4.39 -12.12 6.45
C PRO A 228 4.57 -12.39 7.94
N HIS A 229 5.37 -13.40 8.29
CA HIS A 229 5.62 -13.80 9.68
C HIS A 229 6.34 -12.73 10.50
N ASN A 230 7.29 -12.01 9.90
CA ASN A 230 8.16 -11.06 10.59
C ASN A 230 7.76 -9.59 10.39
N MET A 231 6.53 -9.34 9.92
CA MET A 231 6.00 -8.00 9.74
C MET A 231 5.18 -7.61 10.96
N SER A 232 5.64 -6.56 11.65
CA SER A 232 4.86 -5.78 12.62
C SER A 232 4.20 -4.57 11.94
N HIS A 233 3.34 -3.84 12.67
CA HIS A 233 2.59 -2.69 12.15
C HIS A 233 3.46 -1.59 11.48
N ASN A 234 4.67 -1.41 12.01
CA ASN A 234 5.61 -0.37 11.58
C ASN A 234 6.82 -0.92 10.82
N THR A 235 6.78 -2.20 10.45
CA THR A 235 7.81 -2.78 9.59
C THR A 235 7.76 -2.10 8.22
N SER A 236 8.91 -1.66 7.71
CA SER A 236 9.01 -1.12 6.36
C SER A 236 8.55 -2.15 5.34
N LEU A 237 7.55 -1.80 4.54
CA LEU A 237 7.00 -2.66 3.48
C LEU A 237 8.05 -3.07 2.44
N LEU A 238 9.09 -2.25 2.29
CA LEU A 238 10.17 -2.46 1.31
C LEU A 238 11.32 -3.31 1.86
N LYS A 239 11.26 -3.72 3.14
CA LYS A 239 12.29 -4.56 3.74
C LYS A 239 12.41 -5.92 3.05
N ASP A 240 11.29 -6.44 2.55
CA ASP A 240 11.21 -7.72 1.87
C ASP A 240 10.35 -7.58 0.61
N ALA A 241 10.97 -7.84 -0.55
CA ALA A 241 10.29 -7.76 -1.84
C ALA A 241 9.11 -8.75 -1.94
N ALA A 242 9.19 -9.92 -1.30
CA ALA A 242 8.13 -10.92 -1.32
C ALA A 242 6.88 -10.48 -0.54
N THR A 243 7.06 -9.57 0.43
CA THR A 243 5.97 -9.03 1.24
C THR A 243 5.12 -8.02 0.48
N PHE A 244 5.74 -7.15 -0.32
CA PHE A 244 5.05 -6.00 -0.91
C PHE A 244 5.27 -5.85 -2.41
N ILE A 245 6.52 -5.84 -2.87
CA ILE A 245 6.85 -5.53 -4.27
C ILE A 245 6.30 -6.62 -5.22
N LEU A 246 6.61 -7.89 -4.97
CA LEU A 246 6.17 -9.00 -5.82
C LEU A 246 4.63 -9.13 -5.84
N PRO A 247 3.92 -9.12 -4.69
CA PRO A 247 2.47 -9.10 -4.67
C PRO A 247 1.85 -7.97 -5.49
N MET A 248 2.36 -6.75 -5.36
CA MET A 248 1.89 -5.58 -6.10
C MET A 248 2.09 -5.75 -7.61
N THR A 249 3.31 -6.12 -8.03
CA THR A 249 3.67 -6.34 -9.44
C THR A 249 2.82 -7.45 -10.07
N HIS A 250 2.69 -8.60 -9.42
CA HIS A 250 1.96 -9.74 -10.01
C HIS A 250 0.45 -9.55 -9.99
N PHE A 251 -0.13 -9.09 -8.88
CA PHE A 251 -1.59 -9.04 -8.74
C PHE A 251 -2.24 -7.95 -9.59
N PHE A 252 -1.55 -6.82 -9.74
CA PHE A 252 -2.01 -5.66 -10.50
C PHE A 252 -1.34 -5.47 -11.86
N SER A 253 -0.38 -6.33 -12.22
CA SER A 253 0.36 -6.25 -13.49
C SER A 253 1.07 -4.91 -13.66
N LEU A 254 1.83 -4.51 -12.65
CA LEU A 254 2.62 -3.26 -12.65
C LEU A 254 4.05 -3.53 -13.14
N PRO A 255 4.69 -2.60 -13.87
CA PRO A 255 4.16 -1.33 -14.36
C PRO A 255 3.26 -1.47 -15.59
N ASP A 256 2.50 -0.42 -15.91
CA ASP A 256 1.74 -0.28 -17.16
C ASP A 256 1.76 1.18 -17.62
N TYR A 257 1.70 1.38 -18.94
CA TYR A 257 2.00 2.66 -19.57
C TYR A 257 0.84 3.24 -20.38
N SER A 258 0.75 4.57 -20.39
CA SER A 258 -0.16 5.35 -21.23
C SER A 258 0.62 6.50 -21.87
N PHE A 259 0.31 6.83 -23.12
CA PHE A 259 0.94 7.94 -23.85
C PHE A 259 0.17 9.25 -23.73
N GLU A 260 -0.83 9.32 -22.84
CA GLU A 260 -1.55 10.54 -22.55
C GLU A 260 -0.66 11.53 -21.79
N GLU A 261 -0.65 12.79 -22.25
CA GLU A 261 0.11 13.85 -21.59
C GLU A 261 -0.70 14.36 -20.39
N LEU A 262 -0.12 14.25 -19.19
CA LEU A 262 -0.73 14.75 -17.98
C LEU A 262 -0.46 16.24 -17.80
N SER A 263 -1.52 17.04 -17.75
CA SER A 263 -1.45 18.46 -17.39
C SER A 263 -2.25 18.76 -16.13
N LEU A 264 -1.58 19.28 -15.10
CA LEU A 264 -2.25 19.81 -13.91
C LEU A 264 -2.71 21.26 -14.15
N PRO A 265 -3.95 21.63 -13.77
CA PRO A 265 -4.40 23.02 -13.84
C PRO A 265 -3.55 23.91 -12.93
N SER A 266 -3.12 25.08 -13.40
CA SER A 266 -2.21 25.97 -12.65
C SER A 266 -2.75 26.44 -11.29
N TRP A 267 -4.07 26.51 -11.13
CA TRP A 267 -4.72 26.95 -9.89
C TRP A 267 -4.55 25.97 -8.72
N VAL A 268 -4.12 24.73 -8.99
CA VAL A 268 -3.91 23.73 -7.92
C VAL A 268 -2.67 24.06 -7.08
N PHE A 269 -1.73 24.84 -7.60
CA PHE A 269 -0.49 25.13 -6.89
C PHE A 269 -0.68 26.28 -5.90
N PRO A 270 0.06 26.26 -4.77
CA PRO A 270 0.15 27.42 -3.89
C PRO A 270 0.61 28.67 -4.64
N ALA A 271 0.18 29.85 -4.15
CA ALA A 271 0.63 31.12 -4.72
C ALA A 271 2.17 31.21 -4.67
N GLY A 272 2.79 31.58 -5.80
CA GLY A 272 4.24 31.60 -5.97
C GLY A 272 4.81 30.39 -6.72
N ASP A 273 4.10 29.26 -6.77
CA ASP A 273 4.56 28.05 -7.49
C ASP A 273 4.00 27.95 -8.91
N ALA A 274 2.90 28.66 -9.22
CA ALA A 274 2.23 28.60 -10.52
C ALA A 274 3.10 29.08 -11.70
N ASP A 275 4.04 29.99 -11.46
CA ASP A 275 4.94 30.53 -12.49
C ASP A 275 6.06 29.56 -12.91
N LEU A 276 6.29 28.49 -12.11
CA LEU A 276 7.33 27.49 -12.35
C LEU A 276 6.96 26.43 -13.41
N GLN A 277 5.72 26.41 -13.92
CA GLN A 277 5.30 25.47 -14.98
C GLN A 277 5.76 25.87 -16.39
N SER A 278 6.18 27.14 -16.60
CA SER A 278 6.56 27.64 -17.93
C SER A 278 7.85 27.00 -18.48
N SER A 279 8.67 26.38 -17.62
CA SER A 279 9.76 25.52 -18.06
C SER A 279 9.24 24.08 -18.25
N LYS A 280 9.05 23.66 -19.50
CA LYS A 280 8.85 22.25 -19.87
C LYS A 280 9.92 21.39 -19.21
N GLN A 281 9.62 20.79 -18.07
CA GLN A 281 10.56 19.90 -17.40
C GLN A 281 10.40 18.53 -18.04
N ARG A 282 11.39 18.15 -18.85
CA ARG A 282 11.63 16.72 -19.13
C ARG A 282 11.89 16.10 -17.77
N TYR A 283 11.12 15.07 -17.42
CA TYR A 283 11.49 14.20 -16.33
C TYR A 283 12.75 13.47 -16.79
N ASP A 284 13.92 14.04 -16.51
CA ASP A 284 15.19 13.38 -16.78
C ASP A 284 15.21 12.12 -15.91
N LEU A 285 14.91 11.00 -16.55
CA LEU A 285 15.26 9.68 -16.05
C LEU A 285 16.78 9.69 -15.93
N GLU A 286 17.31 9.89 -14.72
CA GLU A 286 18.60 9.31 -14.39
C GLU A 286 18.44 7.80 -14.61
N TRP A 287 18.96 7.35 -15.75
CA TRP A 287 18.94 5.97 -16.21
C TRP A 287 19.55 5.07 -15.12
N PHE A 288 18.70 4.42 -14.33
CA PHE A 288 19.12 3.27 -13.54
C PHE A 288 19.35 2.11 -14.52
N PRO A 289 20.57 1.57 -14.65
CA PRO A 289 20.79 0.42 -15.51
C PRO A 289 19.93 -0.75 -15.02
N PRO A 290 19.38 -1.58 -15.93
CA PRO A 290 18.68 -2.79 -15.52
C PRO A 290 19.62 -3.62 -14.65
N MET A 291 19.12 -4.12 -13.52
CA MET A 291 19.89 -5.02 -12.67
C MET A 291 20.48 -6.14 -13.52
N CYS A 292 21.81 -6.24 -13.47
CA CYS A 292 22.62 -7.16 -14.24
C CYS A 292 22.04 -8.59 -14.24
N THR A 293 21.70 -9.08 -15.43
CA THR A 293 21.71 -10.51 -15.71
C THR A 293 23.15 -10.92 -16.05
N HIS A 294 23.90 -11.39 -15.07
CA HIS A 294 24.97 -12.37 -15.35
C HIS A 294 24.26 -13.74 -15.41
N SER A 295 24.37 -14.58 -16.44
CA SER A 295 25.52 -14.91 -17.27
C SER A 295 25.07 -15.28 -18.68
N CYS A 296 25.58 -14.58 -19.70
CA CYS A 296 25.61 -15.07 -21.07
C CYS A 296 26.74 -16.10 -21.18
N ILE A 297 26.40 -17.38 -21.14
CA ILE A 297 27.28 -18.45 -21.63
C ILE A 297 27.28 -18.36 -23.16
N GLN A 298 28.39 -17.86 -23.72
CA GLN A 298 28.70 -17.94 -25.14
C GLN A 298 28.93 -19.40 -25.55
N PRO A 299 28.29 -19.93 -26.61
CA PRO A 299 28.78 -21.12 -27.28
C PRO A 299 29.85 -20.71 -28.30
N ARG A 300 31.08 -21.18 -28.08
CA ARG A 300 32.10 -21.25 -29.13
C ARG A 300 31.80 -22.44 -30.04
N ASN A 301 32.02 -22.17 -31.33
CA ASN A 301 32.30 -23.08 -32.45
C ASN A 301 31.14 -23.56 -33.32
N LYS A 302 31.34 -23.17 -34.60
CA LYS A 302 30.80 -23.61 -35.87
C LYS A 302 30.69 -25.14 -35.98
N GLU A 303 29.56 -25.61 -36.51
CA GLU A 303 29.52 -26.58 -37.60
C GLU A 303 28.15 -26.57 -38.29
N GLU A 304 28.17 -26.87 -39.58
CA GLU A 304 27.11 -26.74 -40.58
C GLU A 304 26.02 -27.80 -40.43
N ALA A 305 24.76 -27.46 -40.72
CA ALA A 305 23.87 -28.24 -41.62
C ALA A 305 22.46 -27.65 -41.66
N MET A 306 21.95 -27.49 -42.89
CA MET A 306 20.53 -27.28 -43.20
C MET A 306 19.71 -28.54 -42.84
N VAL A 307 18.40 -28.38 -42.58
CA VAL A 307 17.25 -29.15 -43.14
C VAL A 307 15.99 -29.03 -42.25
N GLU A 308 14.93 -28.51 -42.88
CA GLU A 308 13.45 -28.60 -42.73
C GLU A 308 12.67 -28.66 -41.39
N PRO A 309 11.42 -28.10 -41.37
CA PRO A 309 10.53 -28.09 -40.22
C PRO A 309 9.59 -29.31 -40.18
N ILE A 310 9.63 -30.07 -39.08
CA ILE A 310 8.65 -31.13 -38.82
C ILE A 310 7.50 -30.61 -37.97
N SER A 311 6.37 -30.48 -38.66
CA SER A 311 5.03 -30.48 -38.11
C SER A 311 4.67 -31.85 -37.49
N ARG A 312 3.78 -31.82 -36.48
CA ARG A 312 3.00 -32.90 -35.86
C ARG A 312 3.44 -33.36 -34.46
N LEU A 313 2.58 -33.08 -33.48
CA LEU A 313 2.04 -34.03 -32.49
C LEU A 313 0.78 -33.37 -31.89
N LYS A 314 -0.37 -33.61 -32.52
CA LYS A 314 -1.43 -34.52 -32.07
C LYS A 314 -1.95 -34.24 -30.66
N ALA A 315 -3.20 -33.77 -30.65
CA ALA A 315 -4.10 -33.71 -29.53
C ALA A 315 -4.28 -35.07 -28.85
N CYS A 316 -4.31 -35.07 -27.52
CA CYS A 316 -4.95 -36.09 -26.71
C CYS A 316 -6.04 -35.40 -25.88
N HIS A 317 -7.30 -35.69 -26.21
CA HIS A 317 -8.46 -35.44 -25.35
C HIS A 317 -8.51 -36.53 -24.28
N GLY A 318 -8.68 -36.13 -23.03
CA GLY A 318 -9.20 -36.95 -21.93
C GLY A 318 -10.18 -36.09 -21.11
N PRO A 319 -11.27 -36.65 -20.57
CA PRO A 319 -12.30 -35.89 -19.83
C PRO A 319 -11.79 -35.45 -18.45
N PRO A 320 -12.37 -34.41 -17.82
CA PRO A 320 -11.94 -33.95 -16.51
C PRO A 320 -12.60 -34.81 -15.41
N GLU A 321 -11.78 -35.51 -14.63
CA GLU A 321 -12.18 -36.05 -13.32
C GLU A 321 -11.80 -35.01 -12.24
N ASP A 322 -12.81 -34.62 -11.45
CA ASP A 322 -12.79 -34.05 -10.10
C ASP A 322 -11.54 -33.26 -9.65
N ALA A 323 -11.62 -31.93 -9.81
CA ALA A 323 -10.67 -30.99 -9.23
C ALA A 323 -10.95 -30.80 -7.73
N GLU A 324 -10.32 -31.59 -6.88
CA GLU A 324 -10.05 -31.20 -5.49
C GLU A 324 -9.10 -29.99 -5.47
N ALA A 325 -9.37 -29.03 -4.59
CA ALA A 325 -8.57 -27.81 -4.45
C ALA A 325 -7.15 -28.14 -3.97
N GLU A 326 -6.20 -28.22 -4.91
CA GLU A 326 -4.78 -28.42 -4.61
C GLU A 326 -4.16 -27.14 -4.04
N VAL A 327 -3.75 -27.18 -2.77
CA VAL A 327 -2.91 -26.15 -2.13
C VAL A 327 -1.51 -26.24 -2.75
N ARG A 328 -1.15 -25.31 -3.64
CA ARG A 328 0.21 -25.24 -4.19
C ARG A 328 1.11 -24.39 -3.30
N VAL A 329 1.94 -25.05 -2.50
CA VAL A 329 3.10 -24.45 -1.83
C VAL A 329 4.25 -24.40 -2.82
N PHE A 330 4.69 -23.21 -3.22
CA PHE A 330 5.92 -23.06 -4.01
C PHE A 330 7.12 -22.97 -3.07
N SER A 331 7.99 -23.97 -3.10
CA SER A 331 9.32 -23.93 -2.50
C SER A 331 10.35 -23.72 -3.61
N LEU A 332 11.16 -22.66 -3.51
CA LEU A 332 12.33 -22.49 -4.39
C LEU A 332 13.46 -23.43 -3.91
N PRO A 333 14.20 -24.11 -4.81
CA PRO A 333 15.31 -24.96 -4.40
C PRO A 333 16.49 -24.11 -3.89
N ALA A 334 17.05 -24.49 -2.75
CA ALA A 334 18.25 -23.89 -2.18
C ALA A 334 19.48 -24.31 -2.98
N GLU A 335 20.28 -23.34 -3.45
CA GLU A 335 21.61 -23.62 -3.99
C GLU A 335 22.56 -24.01 -2.86
N THR A 336 23.09 -25.24 -2.94
CA THR A 336 24.15 -25.73 -2.07
C THR A 336 25.50 -25.21 -2.55
N GLY A 337 26.02 -24.17 -1.90
CA GLY A 337 27.38 -23.65 -2.11
C GLY A 337 28.30 -23.97 -0.92
N SER A 338 29.32 -24.79 -1.17
CA SER A 338 30.33 -25.28 -0.22
C SER A 338 31.41 -24.23 0.11
N SER A 339 31.66 -24.01 1.42
CA SER A 339 32.95 -23.84 2.12
C SER A 339 34.13 -23.10 1.45
N ALA A 340 34.61 -22.01 2.08
CA ALA A 340 35.99 -21.91 2.61
C ALA A 340 36.19 -20.68 3.53
N ALA A 341 36.73 -20.90 4.73
CA ALA A 341 37.37 -19.89 5.61
C ALA A 341 38.78 -19.56 5.05
N SER A 342 39.50 -18.47 5.35
CA SER A 342 39.82 -17.80 6.63
C SER A 342 40.63 -16.48 6.35
N PRO A 343 41.39 -15.85 7.29
CA PRO A 343 41.06 -14.54 7.88
C PRO A 343 42.14 -13.44 7.67
N THR A 344 41.86 -12.17 8.03
CA THR A 344 42.87 -11.25 8.61
C THR A 344 42.21 -10.10 9.37
N ASP A 345 42.66 -9.94 10.62
CA ASP A 345 42.57 -8.76 11.50
C ASP A 345 43.01 -7.45 10.83
N THR A 346 42.48 -6.33 11.30
CA THR A 346 43.23 -5.38 12.16
C THR A 346 42.31 -4.32 12.74
N ASP A 347 42.52 -4.10 14.04
CA ASP A 347 41.95 -3.11 14.94
C ASP A 347 42.02 -1.66 14.46
N HIS A 348 41.08 -0.83 14.95
CA HIS A 348 41.51 0.39 15.66
C HIS A 348 40.54 0.78 16.77
N ASP A 349 41.16 0.79 17.94
CA ASP A 349 40.75 1.13 19.29
C ASP A 349 40.47 2.63 19.48
N TRP A 350 39.54 2.97 20.38
CA TRP A 350 39.59 4.12 21.28
C TRP A 350 38.70 3.84 22.49
N THR A 351 39.35 3.35 23.55
CA THR A 351 39.05 3.58 24.96
C THR A 351 39.02 5.10 25.26
N ASP A 352 38.43 5.66 26.31
CA ASP A 352 38.40 5.19 27.69
C ASP A 352 37.35 5.90 28.56
N ALA A 353 36.88 5.13 29.56
CA ALA A 353 36.66 5.42 30.99
C ALA A 353 35.98 6.73 31.45
N SER A 354 34.98 6.67 32.34
CA SER A 354 35.08 6.18 33.74
C SER A 354 33.65 6.02 34.30
N GLY A 355 33.22 4.94 34.96
CA GLY A 355 33.73 4.27 36.18
C GLY A 355 32.64 4.42 37.28
N ILE A 356 32.24 3.52 38.20
CA ILE A 356 32.75 2.25 38.76
C ILE A 356 31.59 1.58 39.57
N SER A 357 31.62 0.23 39.66
CA SER A 357 31.05 -0.70 40.69
C SER A 357 29.55 -0.98 40.76
N ALA A 358 29.06 -2.20 41.01
CA ALA A 358 29.68 -3.51 41.20
C ALA A 358 28.60 -4.61 41.09
N VAL A 359 29.01 -5.80 40.65
CA VAL A 359 28.26 -7.08 40.60
C VAL A 359 28.68 -7.93 41.83
N PRO A 360 27.86 -8.91 42.28
CA PRO A 360 28.14 -10.34 41.96
C PRO A 360 26.86 -11.12 41.52
N THR A 361 26.85 -11.81 40.38
CA THR A 361 26.96 -13.29 40.16
C THR A 361 25.87 -14.12 40.89
N ASP A 362 25.10 -15.03 40.28
CA ASP A 362 25.50 -16.08 39.32
C ASP A 362 24.32 -16.77 38.58
N LEU A 363 24.57 -17.08 37.31
CA LEU A 363 24.33 -18.33 36.55
C LEU A 363 22.94 -19.03 36.50
N ARG A 364 22.34 -19.06 35.29
CA ARG A 364 22.35 -20.27 34.42
C ARG A 364 21.91 -19.97 32.98
N THR A 365 22.63 -20.59 32.06
CA THR A 365 22.66 -20.44 30.60
C THR A 365 21.78 -21.46 29.85
N ALA A 366 21.31 -21.06 28.65
CA ALA A 366 21.21 -21.83 27.37
C ALA A 366 19.97 -21.42 26.53
N PRO A 367 19.94 -21.63 25.19
CA PRO A 367 20.71 -20.86 24.21
C PRO A 367 19.80 -20.19 23.14
N ALA A 368 20.35 -19.17 22.49
CA ALA A 368 19.84 -18.63 21.24
C ALA A 368 20.18 -19.58 20.08
N GLN A 369 19.19 -20.06 19.33
CA GLN A 369 19.43 -20.68 18.02
C GLN A 369 18.19 -20.58 17.11
N ALA A 370 18.46 -20.20 15.86
CA ALA A 370 17.67 -20.42 14.64
C ALA A 370 16.36 -19.63 14.44
N ALA A 371 16.51 -18.39 13.95
CA ALA A 371 15.56 -17.79 13.02
C ALA A 371 16.14 -17.95 11.60
N LEU A 372 15.67 -18.94 10.84
CA LEU A 372 15.96 -19.09 9.41
C LEU A 372 14.75 -19.78 8.76
N ASP A 373 14.19 -19.10 7.76
CA ASP A 373 13.30 -19.55 6.69
C ASP A 373 11.96 -20.21 7.08
N ALA A 374 10.93 -19.37 7.28
CA ALA A 374 9.52 -19.77 7.20
C ALA A 374 8.88 -19.19 5.92
N PRO A 375 8.12 -19.98 5.14
CA PRO A 375 7.55 -19.53 3.88
C PRO A 375 6.47 -18.45 4.08
N VAL A 376 6.49 -17.41 3.24
CA VAL A 376 5.40 -16.42 3.15
C VAL A 376 4.13 -17.14 2.70
N GLN A 377 3.07 -17.09 3.52
CA GLN A 377 1.76 -17.60 3.12
C GLN A 377 1.11 -16.60 2.15
N VAL A 378 0.96 -17.02 0.89
CA VAL A 378 0.20 -16.32 -0.15
C VAL A 378 -1.07 -17.12 -0.40
N VAL A 379 -2.24 -16.50 -0.20
CA VAL A 379 -3.54 -17.15 -0.45
C VAL A 379 -4.29 -16.39 -1.55
N THR A 380 -4.48 -17.05 -2.68
CA THR A 380 -5.21 -16.53 -3.84
C THR A 380 -6.41 -17.42 -4.10
N HIS A 381 -7.62 -16.85 -4.15
CA HIS A 381 -8.81 -17.56 -4.60
C HIS A 381 -9.26 -16.99 -5.95
N CYS A 382 -9.25 -17.84 -6.97
CA CYS A 382 -9.94 -17.57 -8.24
C CYS A 382 -11.40 -18.04 -8.11
N LEU A 383 -12.36 -17.15 -8.36
CA LEU A 383 -13.76 -17.56 -8.50
C LEU A 383 -13.94 -18.27 -9.85
N PRO A 384 -14.72 -19.37 -9.92
CA PRO A 384 -15.04 -20.01 -11.19
C PRO A 384 -15.85 -19.06 -12.07
N SER A 385 -15.53 -19.02 -13.36
CA SER A 385 -16.25 -18.22 -14.35
C SER A 385 -17.68 -18.72 -14.50
N GLU A 386 -18.68 -17.86 -14.25
CA GLU A 386 -20.06 -18.16 -14.61
C GLU A 386 -20.18 -18.31 -16.14
N SER A 387 -20.65 -19.47 -16.56
CA SER A 387 -21.01 -19.76 -17.95
C SER A 387 -22.15 -18.85 -18.38
N ARG A 388 -21.91 -17.99 -19.38
CA ARG A 388 -22.95 -17.21 -20.06
C ARG A 388 -24.04 -18.14 -20.59
N GLY A 389 -25.25 -18.00 -20.04
CA GLY A 389 -26.45 -18.67 -20.52
C GLY A 389 -26.81 -18.21 -21.93
N ASN A 390 -27.09 -19.18 -22.80
CA ASN A 390 -27.60 -19.01 -24.15
C ASN A 390 -28.91 -18.21 -24.16
N PHE A 391 -28.91 -17.01 -24.74
CA PHE A 391 -30.12 -16.39 -25.24
C PHE A 391 -30.49 -17.06 -26.57
N LYS A 392 -31.50 -17.94 -26.52
CA LYS A 392 -32.24 -18.36 -27.72
C LYS A 392 -33.20 -17.23 -28.10
N THR A 393 -33.05 -16.77 -29.33
CA THR A 393 -34.03 -16.00 -30.10
C THR A 393 -35.19 -16.92 -30.47
N GLU A 394 -36.43 -16.53 -30.21
CA GLU A 394 -37.61 -16.88 -31.01
C GLU A 394 -38.86 -16.09 -30.53
N LEU A 395 -39.36 -15.27 -31.47
CA LEU A 395 -40.69 -14.65 -31.65
C LEU A 395 -41.44 -13.99 -30.48
#